data_AF-A0A258Y7E0-F1
#
_entry.id   AF-A0A258Y7E0-F1
#
_cell.length_a   1.000
_cell.length_b   1.000
_cell.length_c   1.000
_cell.angle_alpha   90.00
_cell.angle_beta   90.00
_cell.angle_gamma   90.00
#
_symmetry.space_group_name_H-M   'P 1'
#
loop_
_entity.id
_entity.type
_entity.pdbx_description
1 polymer ?
#
loop_
_entity_poly.entity_id
_entity_poly.type
_entity_poly.pdbx_seq_one_letter_code
_entity_poly.pdbx_strand_id
1 'polypeptide(L)' 'MFNQTSTDYAPWYVIPADDKWYMRILVGLAIYEQFHKLKIDYPKVSDETKAALLKARDVLLAEK' A
#
# COMPACT_ATOMS: atom_id res chain seq x y z
N MET A 1 6.96 10.39 28.01
CA MET A 1 6.20 10.32 26.74
C MET A 1 6.31 8.93 26.13
N PHE A 2 7.38 8.56 25.43
CA PHE A 2 7.47 7.28 24.70
C PHE A 2 7.23 6.04 25.58
N ASN A 3 7.83 5.98 26.77
CA ASN A 3 7.64 4.85 27.69
C ASN A 3 6.21 4.72 28.26
N GLN A 4 5.37 5.75 28.11
CA GLN A 4 3.99 5.74 28.64
C GLN A 4 2.93 5.62 27.54
N THR A 5 3.27 5.95 26.29
CA THR A 5 2.29 6.02 25.20
C THR A 5 2.65 5.14 24.00
N SER A 6 3.82 4.50 23.98
CA SER A 6 4.16 3.48 23.00
C SER A 6 3.61 2.13 23.46
N THR A 7 2.68 1.57 22.69
CA THR A 7 2.04 0.28 22.99
C THR A 7 2.20 -0.66 21.80
N ASP A 8 1.92 -1.95 21.98
CA ASP A 8 2.10 -2.95 20.91
C ASP A 8 1.22 -2.65 19.68
N TYR A 9 0.00 -2.15 19.89
CA TYR A 9 -0.92 -1.81 18.80
C TYR A 9 -0.66 -0.39 18.22
N ALA A 10 -0.04 0.50 18.99
CA ALA A 10 0.29 1.87 18.59
C ALA A 10 1.71 2.25 19.04
N PRO A 11 2.75 1.72 18.36
CA PRO A 11 4.14 1.94 18.76
C PRO A 11 4.68 3.30 18.28
N TRP A 12 5.55 3.90 19.08
CA TRP A 12 6.41 5.01 18.66
C TRP A 12 7.76 4.48 18.14
N TYR A 13 8.26 5.06 17.05
CA TYR A 13 9.58 4.75 16.48
C TYR A 13 10.52 5.95 16.66
N VAL A 14 11.71 5.72 17.19
CA VAL A 14 12.76 6.74 17.28
C VAL A 14 13.71 6.54 16.09
N ILE A 15 13.77 7.53 15.20
CA ILE A 15 14.52 7.43 13.94
C ILE A 15 15.65 8.47 13.92
N PRO A 16 16.90 8.10 13.62
CA PRO A 16 18.00 9.05 13.45
C PRO A 16 17.71 9.98 12.26
N ALA A 17 17.89 11.28 12.48
CA ALA A 17 17.45 12.32 11.53
C ALA A 17 18.60 13.14 10.91
N ASP A 18 19.86 12.86 11.26
CA ASP A 18 21.03 13.59 10.78
C ASP A 18 21.15 13.49 9.25
N ASP A 19 20.96 12.28 8.72
CA ASP A 19 20.92 12.00 7.28
C ASP A 19 19.48 11.90 6.77
N LYS A 20 19.00 12.97 6.13
CA LYS A 20 17.61 13.07 5.65
C LYS A 20 17.19 11.94 4.72
N TRP A 21 18.08 11.48 3.84
CA TRP A 21 17.77 10.42 2.89
C TRP A 21 17.57 9.08 3.63
N TYR A 22 18.41 8.79 4.62
CA TYR A 22 18.38 7.56 5.40
C TYR A 22 17.15 7.54 6.31
N MET A 23 16.86 8.66 6.98
CA MET A 23 15.64 8.84 7.77
C MET A 23 14.38 8.52 6.95
N ARG A 24 14.29 9.02 5.71
CA ARG A 24 13.13 8.77 4.83
C ARG A 24 12.95 7.29 4.48
N ILE A 25 14.06 6.56 4.28
CA ILE A 25 14.02 5.12 4.04
C ILE A 25 13.50 4.39 5.27
N LEU A 26 14.00 4.73 6.46
CA LEU A 26 13.56 4.09 7.71
C LEU A 26 12.08 4.32 7.99
N VAL A 27 11.58 5.55 7.78
CA VAL A 27 10.14 5.86 7.89
C VAL A 27 9.34 5.04 6.89
N GLY A 28 9.78 4.98 5.62
CA GLY A 28 9.10 4.22 4.58
C GLY A 28 9.03 2.72 4.91
N LEU A 29 10.13 2.15 5.43
CA LEU A 29 10.19 0.75 5.84
C LEU A 29 9.24 0.46 7.00
N ALA A 30 9.21 1.32 8.03
CA ALA A 30 8.32 1.15 9.17
C ALA A 30 6.84 1.13 8.76
N ILE A 31 6.44 2.00 7.83
CA ILE A 31 5.08 2.00 7.27
C ILE A 31 4.84 0.73 6.44
N TYR A 32 5.77 0.39 5.55
CA TYR A 32 5.66 -0.78 4.69
C TYR A 32 5.47 -2.07 5.48
N GLU A 33 6.25 -2.29 6.55
CA GLU A 33 6.14 -3.50 7.37
C GLU A 33 4.76 -3.66 8.02
N GLN A 34 4.13 -2.57 8.47
CA GLN A 34 2.78 -2.64 9.05
C GLN A 34 1.73 -2.95 7.98
N PHE A 35 1.82 -2.30 6.81
CA PHE A 35 0.91 -2.57 5.70
C PHE A 35 1.09 -3.97 5.11
N HIS A 36 2.32 -4.48 5.08
CA HIS A 36 2.62 -5.82 4.58
C HIS A 36 1.95 -6.91 5.43
N LYS A 37 1.86 -6.72 6.75
CA LYS A 37 1.14 -7.64 7.65
C LYS A 37 -0.35 -7.76 7.33
N LEU A 38 -0.94 -6.72 6.73
CA LEU A 38 -2.36 -6.72 6.34
C LEU A 38 -2.64 -7.61 5.12
N LYS A 39 -1.61 -8.02 4.36
CA LYS A 39 -1.74 -8.85 3.15
C LYS A 39 -2.76 -8.27 2.16
N ILE A 40 -2.62 -6.98 1.87
CA ILE A 40 -3.50 -6.28 0.94
C ILE A 40 -3.12 -6.68 -0.48
N ASP A 41 -4.05 -7.31 -1.20
CA ASP A 41 -3.92 -7.68 -2.60
C ASP A 41 -4.95 -6.91 -3.44
N TYR A 42 -4.63 -6.71 -4.72
CA TYR A 42 -5.62 -6.21 -5.67
C TYR A 42 -6.78 -7.21 -5.81
N PRO A 43 -8.03 -6.73 -5.99
CA PRO A 43 -9.16 -7.62 -6.21
C PRO A 43 -8.95 -8.43 -7.49
N LYS A 44 -9.28 -9.71 -7.43
CA LYS A 44 -9.24 -10.59 -8.60
C LYS A 44 -10.41 -10.26 -9.52
N VAL A 45 -10.13 -10.16 -10.82
CA VAL A 45 -11.16 -9.96 -11.85
C VAL A 45 -11.82 -11.31 -12.13
N SER A 46 -13.14 -11.40 -11.96
CA SER A 46 -13.89 -12.60 -12.34
C SER A 46 -13.93 -12.75 -13.87
N ASP A 47 -14.18 -13.98 -14.34
CA ASP A 47 -14.28 -14.23 -15.79
C ASP A 47 -15.42 -13.43 -16.43
N GLU A 48 -16.52 -13.22 -15.70
CA GLU A 48 -17.64 -12.38 -16.13
C GLU A 48 -17.22 -10.92 -16.30
N THR A 49 -16.55 -10.34 -15.30
CA THR A 49 -16.06 -8.96 -15.37
C THR A 49 -15.02 -8.81 -16.49
N LYS A 50 -14.15 -9.80 -16.67
CA LYS A 50 -13.16 -9.82 -17.75
C LYS A 50 -13.83 -9.84 -19.13
N ALA A 51 -14.87 -10.66 -19.32
CA ALA A 51 -15.64 -10.69 -20.56
C ALA A 51 -16.34 -9.35 -20.84
N ALA A 52 -16.92 -8.72 -19.81
CA ALA A 52 -17.53 -7.40 -19.93
C ALA A 52 -16.51 -6.31 -20.34
N LEU A 53 -15.31 -6.33 -19.74
CA LEU A 53 -14.24 -5.41 -20.09
C LEU A 53 -13.76 -5.59 -21.53
N LEU A 54 -13.64 -6.83 -22.02
CA LEU A 54 -13.29 -7.11 -23.41
C LEU A 54 -14.35 -6.60 -24.39
N LYS A 55 -15.63 -6.81 -24.06
CA LYS A 55 -16.73 -6.27 -24.87
C LYS A 55 -16.71 -4.74 -24.92
N ALA A 56 -16.48 -4.08 -23.79
CA ALA A 56 -16.37 -2.62 -23.72
C ALA A 56 -15.18 -2.10 -24.56
N ARG A 57 -14.04 -2.80 -24.51
CA ARG A 57 -12.87 -2.50 -25.36
C ARG A 57 -13.24 -2.54 -26.85
N ASP A 58 -13.95 -3.58 -27.29
CA ASP A 58 -14.28 -3.76 -28.70
C ASP A 58 -15.28 -2.69 -29.20
N VAL A 59 -16.23 -2.26 -28.37
CA VAL A 59 -17.14 -1.14 -28.69
C VAL A 59 -16.36 0.16 -28.90
N LEU A 60 -15.46 0.50 -27.97
CA LEU A 60 -14.66 1.74 -28.06
C LEU A 60 -13.72 1.76 -29.28
N LEU A 61 -13.24 0.59 -29.72
CA LEU A 61 -12.41 0.48 -30.92
C LEU A 61 -13.22 0.63 -32.23
N ALA A 62 -14.52 0.35 -32.19
CA ALA A 62 -15.42 0.46 -33.32
C ALA A 62 -16.00 1.87 -33.52
N GLU A 63 -15.86 2.78 -32.55
CA GLU A 63 -16.28 4.20 -32.64
C GLU A 63 -15.35 5.07 -33.52
N LYS A 64 -14.63 4.45 -34.46
CA LYS A 64 -13.66 5.13 -35.33
C LYS A 64 -14.25 5.56 -36.67
#